data_AF-A0A2N7QFA2-F1
#
_entry.id   AF-A0A2N7QFA2-F1
#
_cell.length_a   1.000
_cell.length_b   1.000
_cell.length_c   1.000
_cell.angle_alpha   90.00
_cell.angle_beta   90.00
_cell.angle_gamma   90.00
#
_symmetry.space_group_name_H-M   'P 1'
#
loop_
_entity.id
_entity.type
_entity.pdbx_description
1 polymer ?
#
loop_
_entity_poly.entity_id
_entity_poly.type
_entity_poly.pdbx_seq_one_letter_code
_entity_poly.pdbx_strand_id
1 'polypeptide(L)'
;MVYTDIYKNLVETSLSLARAKKIKRVCVGIHYTMVEIERGGTGLAYTLLPEIKTCCELGNEISFWKGPADVVIKGYLSSHPLEVSIGLATINAIFNHRRDFLKNAISGDVFSEIKLESKDEILMIGYFEPLFKKLEGKVEKIWVIDKAREELDFRISDISSKIKLAIITSSTLVNKTIHSILENLEGIPEVLLMGPTTPLNPEVFKFTPITWLCGSIVKDPELLFRLVCEGKGATSFFKSGVLGKINLRVRG
;
A
#
# COMPACT_ATOMS: atom_id res chain seq x y z
N MET A 1 -19.42 4.13 -12.21
CA MET A 1 -18.51 4.03 -13.37
C MET A 1 -17.63 2.80 -13.18
N VAL A 2 -17.32 2.03 -14.23
CA VAL A 2 -16.36 0.92 -14.09
C VAL A 2 -14.96 1.54 -14.02
N TYR A 3 -14.34 1.54 -12.84
CA TYR A 3 -12.96 1.99 -12.68
C TYR A 3 -12.04 1.20 -13.62
N THR A 4 -10.97 1.83 -14.09
CA THR A 4 -9.88 1.06 -14.73
C THR A 4 -9.42 -0.03 -13.75
N ASP A 5 -9.15 -1.23 -14.26
CA ASP A 5 -8.75 -2.37 -13.44
C ASP A 5 -7.37 -2.14 -12.82
N ILE A 6 -7.34 -1.50 -11.64
CA ILE A 6 -6.13 -1.15 -10.87
C ILE A 6 -5.19 -2.35 -10.77
N TYR A 7 -5.72 -3.55 -10.56
CA TYR A 7 -4.91 -4.74 -10.38
C TYR A 7 -4.17 -5.10 -11.67
N LYS A 8 -4.86 -5.13 -12.80
CA LYS A 8 -4.23 -5.39 -14.11
C LYS A 8 -3.27 -4.28 -14.49
N ASN A 9 -3.64 -3.02 -14.29
CA ASN A 9 -2.78 -1.87 -14.58
C ASN A 9 -1.46 -1.92 -13.79
N LEU A 10 -1.49 -2.31 -12.51
CA LEU A 10 -0.29 -2.48 -11.70
C LEU A 10 0.65 -3.53 -12.30
N VAL A 11 0.11 -4.65 -12.78
CA VAL A 11 0.89 -5.69 -13.46
C VAL A 11 1.42 -5.17 -14.80
N GLU A 12 0.56 -4.68 -15.68
CA GLU A 12 0.95 -4.25 -17.04
C GLU A 12 2.01 -3.16 -17.04
N THR A 13 1.85 -2.14 -16.18
CA THR A 13 2.81 -1.03 -16.07
C THR A 13 4.14 -1.45 -15.45
N SER A 14 4.18 -2.53 -14.67
CA SER A 14 5.41 -3.03 -14.05
C SER A 14 6.12 -4.10 -14.87
N LEU A 15 5.40 -4.87 -15.71
CA LEU A 15 5.96 -5.95 -16.52
C LEU A 15 7.11 -5.50 -17.42
N SER A 16 6.93 -4.40 -18.17
CA SER A 16 7.98 -3.86 -19.05
C SER A 16 9.22 -3.42 -18.26
N LEU A 17 9.02 -2.92 -17.04
CA LEU A 17 10.07 -2.43 -16.15
C LEU A 17 10.80 -3.53 -15.39
N ALA A 18 10.18 -4.72 -15.31
CA ALA A 18 10.69 -5.90 -14.64
C ALA A 18 11.46 -6.84 -15.57
N ARG A 19 11.38 -6.63 -16.89
CA ARG A 19 12.12 -7.44 -17.87
C ARG A 19 13.61 -7.46 -17.55
N ALA A 20 14.19 -8.67 -17.66
CA ALA A 20 15.60 -8.95 -17.37
C ALA A 20 16.05 -8.63 -15.92
N LYS A 21 15.14 -8.33 -14.99
CA LYS A 21 15.45 -8.19 -13.56
C LYS A 21 15.19 -9.50 -12.84
N LYS A 22 15.97 -9.76 -11.81
CA LYS A 22 15.85 -10.93 -10.95
C LYS A 22 15.61 -10.52 -9.52
N ILE A 23 14.84 -11.31 -8.81
CA ILE A 23 14.68 -11.16 -7.37
C ILE A 23 15.96 -11.58 -6.67
N LYS A 24 16.55 -10.71 -5.84
CA LYS A 24 17.69 -11.05 -4.98
C LYS A 24 17.23 -11.96 -3.85
N ARG A 25 16.13 -11.59 -3.18
CA ARG A 25 15.53 -12.36 -2.07
C ARG A 25 14.07 -11.99 -1.83
N VAL A 26 13.36 -12.92 -1.20
CA VAL A 26 12.00 -12.74 -0.67
C VAL A 26 12.00 -13.09 0.81
N CYS A 27 11.27 -12.33 1.62
CA CYS A 27 10.98 -12.67 3.00
C CYS A 27 9.49 -12.49 3.28
N VAL A 28 8.81 -13.55 3.72
CA VAL A 28 7.40 -13.52 4.09
C VAL A 28 7.32 -13.38 5.61
N GLY A 29 7.34 -12.15 6.10
CA GLY A 29 7.21 -11.86 7.53
C GLY A 29 5.75 -11.82 7.98
N ILE A 30 5.53 -11.81 9.30
CA ILE A 30 4.18 -11.89 9.89
C ILE A 30 3.28 -10.69 9.53
N HIS A 31 3.87 -9.51 9.33
CA HIS A 31 3.15 -8.27 8.99
C HIS A 31 3.37 -7.84 7.54
N TYR A 32 4.57 -8.06 7.00
CA TYR A 32 4.95 -7.63 5.66
C TYR A 32 5.74 -8.69 4.93
N THR A 33 5.42 -8.84 3.65
CA THR A 33 6.22 -9.56 2.66
C THR A 33 7.16 -8.56 2.01
N MET A 34 8.45 -8.86 2.02
CA MET A 34 9.52 -8.06 1.41
C MET A 34 10.06 -8.76 0.17
N VAL A 35 10.27 -7.99 -0.90
CA VAL A 35 11.01 -8.42 -2.09
C VAL A 35 12.10 -7.41 -2.39
N GLU A 36 13.30 -7.90 -2.67
CA GLU A 36 14.43 -7.09 -3.14
C GLU A 36 14.84 -7.55 -4.53
N ILE A 37 15.08 -6.61 -5.43
CA ILE A 37 15.54 -6.87 -6.80
C ILE A 37 17.06 -6.74 -6.87
N GLU A 38 17.74 -7.65 -7.58
CA GLU A 38 19.17 -7.55 -7.83
C GLU A 38 19.52 -6.22 -8.51
N ARG A 39 20.42 -5.43 -7.88
CA ARG A 39 20.79 -4.08 -8.34
C ARG A 39 19.58 -3.17 -8.61
N GLY A 40 18.48 -3.38 -7.87
CA GLY A 40 17.22 -2.67 -8.03
C GLY A 40 16.72 -2.09 -6.71
N GLY A 41 15.40 -2.01 -6.58
CA GLY A 41 14.74 -1.53 -5.36
C GLY A 41 14.29 -2.65 -4.44
N THR A 42 13.74 -2.23 -3.31
CA THR A 42 13.09 -3.09 -2.32
C THR A 42 11.65 -2.63 -2.15
N GLY A 43 10.73 -3.59 -2.12
CA GLY A 43 9.30 -3.36 -1.97
C GLY A 43 8.72 -4.18 -0.84
N LEU A 44 7.61 -3.68 -0.32
CA LEU A 44 6.84 -4.32 0.75
C LEU A 44 5.40 -4.47 0.29
N ALA A 45 4.74 -5.52 0.75
CA ALA A 45 3.30 -5.66 0.75
C ALA A 45 2.84 -6.24 2.07
N TYR A 46 1.65 -5.87 2.52
CA TYR A 46 1.07 -6.44 3.74
C TYR A 46 0.90 -7.96 3.59
N THR A 47 1.31 -8.72 4.59
CA THR A 47 1.11 -10.17 4.61
C THR A 47 -0.30 -10.46 5.10
N LEU A 48 -1.15 -11.03 4.23
CA LEU A 48 -2.47 -11.56 4.59
C LEU A 48 -2.33 -12.88 5.34
N LEU A 49 -1.76 -12.83 6.54
CA LEU A 49 -1.39 -14.00 7.32
C LEU A 49 -2.58 -14.94 7.60
N PRO A 50 -3.80 -14.45 7.97
CA PRO A 50 -4.95 -15.32 8.15
C PRO A 50 -5.30 -16.12 6.88
N GLU A 51 -5.34 -15.45 5.73
CA GLU A 51 -5.67 -16.05 4.43
C GLU A 51 -4.58 -17.00 3.94
N ILE A 52 -3.30 -16.70 4.20
CA ILE A 52 -2.19 -17.60 3.85
C ILE A 52 -2.26 -18.88 4.69
N LYS A 53 -2.58 -18.79 5.99
CA LYS A 53 -2.64 -19.95 6.89
C LYS A 53 -3.76 -20.94 6.56
N THR A 54 -4.80 -20.49 5.87
CA THR A 54 -5.93 -21.33 5.45
C THR A 54 -5.81 -21.79 3.99
N CYS A 55 -4.78 -21.34 3.28
CA CYS A 55 -4.53 -21.72 1.89
C CYS A 55 -3.65 -22.97 1.80
N CYS A 56 -3.65 -23.61 0.62
CA CYS A 56 -2.72 -24.68 0.32
C CYS A 56 -1.26 -24.16 0.34
N GLU A 57 -0.31 -25.05 0.59
CA GLU A 57 1.09 -24.72 0.38
C GLU A 57 1.38 -24.50 -1.12
N LEU A 58 2.37 -23.67 -1.43
CA LEU A 58 2.86 -23.55 -2.79
C LEU A 58 3.53 -24.85 -3.24
N GLY A 59 3.36 -25.21 -4.50
CA GLY A 59 4.06 -26.35 -5.09
C GLY A 59 5.58 -26.17 -5.09
N ASN A 60 6.31 -27.27 -4.97
CA ASN A 60 7.78 -27.30 -4.90
C ASN A 60 8.46 -26.73 -6.15
N GLU A 61 7.75 -26.68 -7.28
CA GLU A 61 8.20 -26.08 -8.54
C GLU A 61 8.26 -24.55 -8.49
N ILE A 62 7.58 -23.92 -7.53
CA ILE A 62 7.53 -22.46 -7.40
C ILE A 62 8.71 -21.99 -6.55
N SER A 63 9.62 -21.25 -7.17
CA SER A 63 10.71 -20.57 -6.47
C SER A 63 10.80 -19.11 -6.88
N PHE A 64 10.69 -18.23 -5.89
CA PHE A 64 10.87 -16.79 -6.08
C PHE A 64 12.34 -16.36 -5.96
N TRP A 65 13.18 -17.17 -5.31
CA TRP A 65 14.57 -16.82 -5.06
C TRP A 65 15.37 -16.81 -6.37
N LYS A 66 15.99 -15.68 -6.72
CA LYS A 66 16.63 -15.48 -8.04
C LYS A 66 15.69 -15.65 -9.24
N GLY A 67 14.38 -15.69 -8.97
CA GLY A 67 13.35 -15.81 -9.98
C GLY A 67 13.27 -14.54 -10.86
N PRO A 68 12.84 -14.67 -12.12
CA PRO A 68 12.63 -13.54 -13.01
C PRO A 68 11.46 -12.67 -12.51
N ALA A 69 11.72 -11.37 -12.30
CA ALA A 69 10.78 -10.47 -11.66
C ALA A 69 9.49 -10.28 -12.48
N ASP A 70 9.59 -10.29 -13.80
CA ASP A 70 8.45 -10.20 -14.73
C ASP A 70 7.53 -11.43 -14.70
N VAL A 71 8.02 -12.59 -14.26
CA VAL A 71 7.17 -13.76 -14.00
C VAL A 71 6.51 -13.61 -12.64
N VAL A 72 7.26 -13.27 -11.59
CA VAL A 72 6.74 -13.19 -10.22
C VAL A 72 5.66 -12.12 -10.04
N ILE A 73 5.77 -10.99 -10.74
CA ILE A 73 4.75 -9.93 -10.74
C ILE A 73 3.36 -10.45 -11.16
N LYS A 74 3.29 -11.43 -12.06
CA LYS A 74 2.01 -11.99 -12.53
C LYS A 74 1.23 -12.67 -11.41
N GLY A 75 1.92 -13.18 -10.39
CA GLY A 75 1.32 -13.74 -9.18
C GLY A 75 0.41 -12.75 -8.44
N TYR A 76 0.55 -11.44 -8.68
CA TYR A 76 -0.37 -10.45 -8.12
C TYR A 76 -1.83 -10.63 -8.57
N LEU A 77 -2.07 -11.25 -9.73
CA LEU A 77 -3.39 -11.55 -10.26
C LEU A 77 -3.86 -12.98 -9.92
N SER A 78 -3.06 -13.77 -9.20
CA SER A 78 -3.46 -15.12 -8.79
C SER A 78 -4.48 -15.06 -7.63
N SER A 79 -5.15 -16.18 -7.38
CA SER A 79 -6.03 -16.35 -6.22
C SER A 79 -5.27 -16.75 -4.96
N HIS A 80 -3.98 -17.09 -5.06
CA HIS A 80 -3.17 -17.56 -3.95
C HIS A 80 -2.63 -16.38 -3.14
N PRO A 81 -2.99 -16.21 -1.85
CA PRO A 81 -2.65 -15.00 -1.07
C PRO A 81 -1.14 -14.71 -0.99
N LEU A 82 -0.32 -15.77 -0.96
CA LEU A 82 1.15 -15.65 -0.95
C LEU A 82 1.71 -15.12 -2.28
N GLU A 83 1.21 -15.59 -3.42
CA GLU A 83 1.61 -15.04 -4.72
C GLU A 83 1.15 -13.59 -4.86
N VAL A 84 -0.02 -13.25 -4.33
CA VAL A 84 -0.55 -11.88 -4.34
C VAL A 84 0.36 -10.95 -3.56
N SER A 85 0.77 -11.31 -2.33
CA SER A 85 1.64 -10.46 -1.51
C SER A 85 3.04 -10.34 -2.12
N ILE A 86 3.63 -11.44 -2.62
CA ILE A 86 4.96 -11.42 -3.25
C ILE A 86 4.93 -10.65 -4.56
N GLY A 87 3.90 -10.84 -5.39
CA GLY A 87 3.71 -10.12 -6.65
C GLY A 87 3.63 -8.61 -6.41
N LEU A 88 2.79 -8.17 -5.47
CA LEU A 88 2.68 -6.74 -5.15
C LEU A 88 3.96 -6.16 -4.53
N ALA A 89 4.63 -6.90 -3.64
CA ALA A 89 5.92 -6.48 -3.10
C ALA A 89 6.98 -6.34 -4.21
N THR A 90 6.94 -7.22 -5.23
CA THR A 90 7.81 -7.13 -6.41
C THR A 90 7.50 -5.89 -7.24
N ILE A 91 6.21 -5.58 -7.48
CA ILE A 91 5.76 -4.35 -8.16
C ILE A 91 6.30 -3.11 -7.42
N ASN A 92 6.15 -3.07 -6.10
CA ASN A 92 6.64 -1.98 -5.27
C ASN A 92 8.17 -1.87 -5.33
N ALA A 93 8.90 -2.98 -5.36
CA ALA A 93 10.36 -2.98 -5.50
C ALA A 93 10.82 -2.37 -6.83
N ILE A 94 10.06 -2.61 -7.90
CA ILE A 94 10.30 -2.01 -9.21
C ILE A 94 10.01 -0.51 -9.20
N PHE A 95 8.86 -0.08 -8.68
CA PHE A 95 8.46 1.32 -8.65
C PHE A 95 9.33 2.17 -7.72
N ASN A 96 9.71 1.65 -6.55
CA ASN A 96 10.58 2.34 -5.59
C ASN A 96 11.98 2.66 -6.14
N HIS A 97 12.41 1.99 -7.22
CA HIS A 97 13.68 2.25 -7.89
C HIS A 97 13.56 3.24 -9.06
N ARG A 98 12.36 3.70 -9.42
CA ARG A 98 12.11 4.59 -10.56
C ARG A 98 12.19 6.05 -10.15
N ARG A 99 13.35 6.67 -10.41
CA ARG A 99 13.59 8.09 -10.11
C ARG A 99 12.59 9.04 -10.76
N ASP A 100 12.12 8.71 -11.96
CA ASP A 100 11.13 9.51 -12.69
C ASP A 100 9.75 9.47 -12.03
N PHE A 101 9.34 8.33 -11.45
CA PHE A 101 8.09 8.24 -10.69
C PHE A 101 8.17 9.04 -9.39
N LEU A 102 9.37 9.16 -8.82
CA LEU A 102 9.62 9.85 -7.56
C LEU A 102 10.04 11.31 -7.74
N LYS A 103 10.10 11.83 -8.98
CA LYS A 103 10.66 13.16 -9.27
C LYS A 103 9.94 14.28 -8.51
N ASN A 104 8.61 14.20 -8.40
CA ASN A 104 7.77 15.19 -7.73
C ASN A 104 7.31 14.72 -6.34
N ALA A 105 8.00 13.74 -5.77
CA ALA A 105 7.62 13.17 -4.51
C ALA A 105 8.00 14.08 -3.33
N ILE A 106 7.10 14.16 -2.36
CA ILE A 106 7.27 14.96 -1.15
C ILE A 106 7.66 14.03 -0.02
N SER A 107 8.84 14.25 0.55
CA SER A 107 9.32 13.46 1.68
C SER A 107 8.67 13.91 2.98
N GLY A 108 8.39 12.96 3.87
CA GLY A 108 7.86 13.25 5.19
C GLY A 108 6.35 13.06 5.31
N ASP A 109 5.73 13.87 6.15
CA ASP A 109 4.34 13.67 6.57
C ASP A 109 3.37 14.42 5.65
N VAL A 110 2.40 13.72 5.05
CA VAL A 110 1.44 14.28 4.09
C VAL A 110 0.59 15.42 4.65
N PHE A 111 0.42 15.50 5.97
CA PHE A 111 -0.30 16.60 6.62
C PHE A 111 0.48 17.93 6.62
N SER A 112 1.69 17.97 6.06
CA SER A 112 2.35 19.23 5.69
C SER A 112 1.74 19.85 4.41
N GLU A 113 1.16 19.03 3.55
CA GLU A 113 0.54 19.45 2.29
C GLU A 113 -0.99 19.62 2.43
N ILE A 114 -1.60 18.82 3.30
CA ILE A 114 -3.05 18.86 3.56
C ILE A 114 -3.31 19.57 4.88
N LYS A 115 -3.85 20.79 4.79
CA LYS A 115 -4.28 21.56 5.96
C LYS A 115 -5.61 21.01 6.48
N LEU A 116 -5.62 20.66 7.76
CA LEU A 116 -6.80 20.23 8.50
C LEU A 116 -7.19 21.30 9.52
N GLU A 117 -8.49 21.53 9.65
CA GLU A 117 -9.11 22.41 10.65
C GLU A 117 -9.86 21.59 11.70
N SER A 118 -10.15 22.20 12.86
CA SER A 118 -10.87 21.55 13.95
C SER A 118 -12.28 21.10 13.59
N LYS A 119 -12.90 21.72 12.58
CA LYS A 119 -14.25 21.38 12.10
C LYS A 119 -14.28 20.21 11.10
N ASP A 120 -13.12 19.78 10.61
CA ASP A 120 -13.07 18.78 9.55
C ASP A 120 -13.41 17.40 10.11
N GLU A 121 -14.08 16.56 9.32
CA GLU A 121 -14.30 15.15 9.62
C GLU A 121 -13.46 14.26 8.69
N ILE A 122 -12.87 13.19 9.25
CA ILE A 122 -11.98 12.28 8.54
C ILE A 122 -12.58 10.87 8.52
N LEU A 123 -12.53 10.21 7.37
CA LEU A 123 -12.82 8.78 7.25
C LEU A 123 -11.50 8.00 7.20
N MET A 124 -11.35 7.02 8.09
CA MET A 124 -10.19 6.13 8.16
C MET A 124 -10.62 4.69 7.89
N ILE A 125 -10.22 4.15 6.74
CA ILE A 125 -10.47 2.77 6.31
C ILE A 125 -9.18 1.97 6.50
N GLY A 126 -9.18 1.09 7.50
CA GLY A 126 -7.99 0.51 8.11
C GLY A 126 -7.52 1.35 9.30
N TYR A 127 -7.40 0.73 10.48
CA TYR A 127 -7.04 1.45 11.70
C TYR A 127 -5.52 1.66 11.83
N PHE A 128 -5.11 2.93 11.83
CA PHE A 128 -3.72 3.34 12.04
C PHE A 128 -3.55 4.00 13.41
N GLU A 129 -3.33 3.22 14.47
CA GLU A 129 -3.25 3.75 15.84
C GLU A 129 -2.34 5.00 15.99
N PRO A 130 -1.09 5.03 15.44
CA PRO A 130 -0.23 6.21 15.58
C PRO A 130 -0.80 7.45 14.89
N LEU A 131 -1.52 7.26 13.77
CA LEU A 131 -2.12 8.35 13.02
C LEU A 131 -3.44 8.81 13.65
N PHE A 132 -4.26 7.87 14.13
CA PHE A 132 -5.47 8.17 14.88
C PHE A 132 -5.13 9.06 16.08
N LYS A 133 -4.18 8.65 16.93
CA LYS A 133 -3.70 9.44 18.08
C LYS A 133 -3.14 10.82 17.69
N LYS A 134 -2.57 10.95 16.48
CA LYS A 134 -2.04 12.24 15.99
C LYS A 134 -3.16 13.22 15.63
N LEU A 135 -4.30 12.69 15.17
CA LEU A 135 -5.44 13.46 14.64
C LEU A 135 -6.55 13.64 15.68
N GLU A 136 -6.67 12.73 16.64
CA GLU A 136 -7.62 12.82 17.75
C GLU A 136 -7.43 14.14 18.51
N GLY A 137 -8.54 14.88 18.69
CA GLY A 137 -8.53 16.22 19.29
C GLY A 137 -8.07 17.36 18.38
N LYS A 138 -7.66 17.09 17.13
CA LYS A 138 -7.33 18.13 16.13
C LYS A 138 -8.39 18.33 15.06
N VAL A 139 -9.30 17.38 14.92
CA VAL A 139 -10.41 17.36 13.97
C VAL A 139 -11.68 17.02 14.72
N GLU A 140 -12.84 17.35 14.14
CA GLU A 140 -14.14 17.23 14.80
C GLU A 140 -14.44 15.76 15.09
N LYS A 141 -14.20 14.91 14.09
CA LYS A 141 -14.49 13.48 14.18
C LYS A 141 -13.62 12.64 13.26
N ILE A 142 -13.26 11.45 13.73
CA ILE A 142 -12.62 10.40 12.94
C ILE A 142 -13.55 9.20 12.89
N TRP A 143 -14.11 8.94 11.72
CA TRP A 143 -14.89 7.75 11.42
C TRP A 143 -13.91 6.62 11.07
N VAL A 144 -14.02 5.46 11.71
CA VAL A 144 -13.10 4.34 11.51
C VAL A 144 -13.85 3.13 10.98
N ILE A 145 -13.36 2.54 9.88
CA ILE A 145 -13.81 1.28 9.29
C ILE A 145 -12.63 0.31 9.32
N ASP A 146 -12.71 -0.78 10.08
CA ASP A 146 -11.63 -1.77 10.14
C ASP A 146 -12.18 -3.18 10.37
N LYS A 147 -11.59 -4.20 9.73
CA LYS A 147 -12.04 -5.60 9.83
C LYS A 147 -11.98 -6.16 11.26
N ALA A 148 -11.09 -5.64 12.11
CA ALA A 148 -10.92 -6.09 13.48
C ALA A 148 -11.81 -5.33 14.49
N ARG A 149 -12.59 -4.35 14.02
CA ARG A 149 -13.54 -3.59 14.84
C ARG A 149 -14.96 -4.09 14.58
N GLU A 150 -15.83 -3.91 15.58
CA GLU A 150 -17.25 -4.31 15.52
C GLU A 150 -17.99 -3.68 14.34
N GLU A 151 -19.18 -4.21 14.03
CA GLU A 151 -20.05 -3.73 12.96
C GLU A 151 -20.29 -2.22 13.08
N LEU A 152 -20.29 -1.55 11.93
CA LEU A 152 -20.48 -0.12 11.84
C LEU A 152 -21.98 0.21 11.78
N ASP A 153 -22.41 1.15 12.61
CA ASP A 153 -23.77 1.71 12.58
C ASP A 153 -24.00 2.75 11.46
N PHE A 154 -23.12 2.85 10.45
CA PHE A 154 -23.24 3.85 9.38
C PHE A 154 -22.76 3.34 8.02
N ARG A 155 -23.34 3.89 6.94
CA ARG A 155 -22.83 3.73 5.57
C ARG A 155 -21.98 4.94 5.20
N ILE A 156 -20.96 4.74 4.36
CA ILE A 156 -20.11 5.84 3.88
C ILE A 156 -20.95 6.91 3.15
N SER A 157 -22.00 6.49 2.43
CA SER A 157 -22.95 7.40 1.78
C SER A 157 -23.54 8.44 2.74
N ASP A 158 -23.82 8.04 3.98
CA ASP A 158 -24.54 8.85 4.97
C ASP A 158 -23.67 9.97 5.55
N ILE A 159 -22.34 9.81 5.46
CA ILE A 159 -21.36 10.75 6.02
C ILE A 159 -20.53 11.45 4.94
N SER A 160 -20.55 10.98 3.69
CA SER A 160 -19.70 11.43 2.58
C SER A 160 -19.60 12.96 2.44
N SER A 161 -20.72 13.68 2.57
CA SER A 161 -20.78 15.15 2.46
C SER A 161 -20.04 15.90 3.58
N LYS A 162 -19.76 15.25 4.71
CA LYS A 162 -19.04 15.82 5.85
C LYS A 162 -17.54 15.52 5.79
N ILE A 163 -17.14 14.49 5.04
CA ILE A 163 -15.77 14.01 5.02
C ILE A 163 -14.90 14.94 4.18
N LYS A 164 -13.95 15.60 4.86
CA LYS A 164 -12.91 16.41 4.21
C LYS A 164 -11.82 15.52 3.60
N LEU A 165 -11.50 14.42 4.28
CA LEU A 165 -10.36 13.56 3.98
C LEU A 165 -10.71 12.09 4.25
N ALA A 166 -10.46 11.23 3.27
CA ALA A 166 -10.47 9.78 3.44
C ALA A 166 -9.03 9.23 3.44
N ILE A 167 -8.72 8.34 4.38
CA ILE A 167 -7.44 7.65 4.51
C ILE A 167 -7.71 6.15 4.38
N ILE A 168 -7.15 5.52 3.36
CA ILE A 168 -7.37 4.12 3.01
C ILE A 168 -6.07 3.37 3.16
N THR A 169 -6.10 2.25 3.89
CA THR A 169 -4.97 1.34 3.92
C THR A 169 -4.68 0.72 2.56
N SER A 170 -3.41 0.74 2.18
CA SER A 170 -2.90 0.05 0.98
C SER A 170 -2.97 -1.48 1.08
N SER A 171 -3.26 -2.06 2.26
CA SER A 171 -3.57 -3.50 2.35
C SER A 171 -4.85 -3.91 1.62
N THR A 172 -5.71 -2.94 1.27
CA THR A 172 -6.88 -3.14 0.39
C THR A 172 -6.50 -3.63 -1.01
N LEU A 173 -5.26 -3.36 -1.45
CA LEU A 173 -4.71 -3.88 -2.71
C LEU A 173 -4.36 -5.36 -2.64
N VAL A 174 -4.05 -5.88 -1.44
CA VAL A 174 -3.68 -7.28 -1.24
C VAL A 174 -4.93 -8.14 -1.12
N ASN A 175 -5.89 -7.72 -0.29
CA ASN A 175 -7.15 -8.47 -0.09
C ASN A 175 -8.22 -8.19 -1.16
N LYS A 176 -7.85 -7.43 -2.21
CA LYS A 176 -8.69 -7.11 -3.37
C LYS A 176 -9.99 -6.35 -3.06
N THR A 177 -10.04 -5.57 -1.98
CA THR A 177 -11.22 -4.76 -1.62
C THR A 177 -11.16 -3.30 -2.05
N ILE A 178 -10.09 -2.85 -2.73
CA ILE A 178 -9.93 -1.41 -3.01
C ILE A 178 -11.04 -0.86 -3.93
N HIS A 179 -11.49 -1.62 -4.93
CA HIS A 179 -12.50 -1.15 -5.87
C HIS A 179 -13.84 -0.83 -5.20
N SER A 180 -14.37 -1.75 -4.39
CA SER A 180 -15.63 -1.54 -3.66
C SER A 180 -15.54 -0.39 -2.65
N ILE A 181 -14.36 -0.18 -2.06
CA ILE A 181 -14.12 0.97 -1.20
C ILE A 181 -14.20 2.27 -2.01
N LEU A 182 -13.51 2.35 -3.14
CA LEU A 182 -13.44 3.57 -3.95
C LEU A 182 -14.79 3.98 -4.54
N GLU A 183 -15.70 3.05 -4.82
CA GLU A 183 -17.08 3.34 -5.27
C GLU A 183 -17.83 4.29 -4.32
N ASN A 184 -17.48 4.28 -3.03
CA ASN A 184 -18.14 5.09 -2.01
C ASN A 184 -17.42 6.40 -1.69
N LEU A 185 -16.31 6.72 -2.38
CA LEU A 185 -15.45 7.87 -2.08
C LEU A 185 -15.44 8.93 -3.18
N GLU A 186 -16.34 8.80 -4.17
CA GLU A 186 -16.53 9.86 -5.17
C GLU A 186 -16.94 11.18 -4.49
N GLY A 187 -16.32 12.28 -4.90
CA GLY A 187 -16.61 13.62 -4.36
C GLY A 187 -15.90 13.99 -3.06
N ILE A 188 -15.23 13.06 -2.39
CA ILE A 188 -14.40 13.40 -1.21
C ILE A 188 -13.20 14.24 -1.66
N PRO A 189 -12.92 15.42 -1.04
CA PRO A 189 -11.90 16.34 -1.53
C PRO A 189 -10.48 15.77 -1.56
N GLU A 190 -10.11 15.00 -0.53
CA GLU A 190 -8.81 14.37 -0.42
C GLU A 190 -8.96 12.87 -0.08
N VAL A 191 -8.33 12.00 -0.86
CA VAL A 191 -8.38 10.54 -0.68
C VAL A 191 -6.96 9.98 -0.75
N LEU A 192 -6.49 9.44 0.36
CA LEU A 192 -5.11 9.00 0.56
C LEU A 192 -5.08 7.47 0.54
N LEU A 193 -4.31 6.90 -0.38
CA LEU A 193 -3.90 5.50 -0.28
C LEU A 193 -2.60 5.43 0.52
N MET A 194 -2.63 4.81 1.70
CA MET A 194 -1.57 4.95 2.69
C MET A 194 -0.97 3.62 3.16
N GLY A 195 0.35 3.63 3.35
CA GLY A 195 1.11 2.56 4.01
C GLY A 195 2.24 1.98 3.14
N PRO A 196 3.12 1.13 3.71
CA PRO A 196 4.26 0.58 2.98
C PRO A 196 3.91 -0.28 1.76
N THR A 197 2.66 -0.73 1.65
CA THR A 197 2.13 -1.49 0.52
C THR A 197 1.76 -0.61 -0.68
N THR A 198 1.76 0.72 -0.53
CA THR A 198 1.31 1.67 -1.57
C THR A 198 2.26 1.67 -2.77
N PRO A 199 1.79 1.32 -3.99
CA PRO A 199 2.60 1.42 -5.20
C PRO A 199 2.80 2.87 -5.60
N LEU A 200 4.05 3.30 -5.74
CA LEU A 200 4.42 4.69 -6.06
C LEU A 200 4.42 4.94 -7.58
N ASN A 201 3.25 4.79 -8.21
CA ASN A 201 3.04 5.12 -9.62
C ASN A 201 1.69 5.85 -9.80
N PRO A 202 1.69 7.20 -9.83
CA PRO A 202 0.48 8.02 -9.94
C PRO A 202 -0.41 7.66 -11.15
N GLU A 203 0.20 7.30 -12.28
CA GLU A 203 -0.52 7.03 -13.53
C GLU A 203 -1.52 5.86 -13.41
N VAL A 204 -1.24 4.89 -12.55
CA VAL A 204 -2.13 3.74 -12.30
C VAL A 204 -3.44 4.17 -11.66
N PHE A 205 -3.40 5.22 -10.83
CA PHE A 205 -4.52 5.66 -10.00
C PHE A 205 -5.21 6.91 -10.54
N LYS A 206 -4.75 7.46 -11.67
CA LYS A 206 -5.23 8.74 -12.23
C LYS A 206 -6.70 8.78 -12.60
N PHE A 207 -7.38 7.64 -12.73
CA PHE A 207 -8.81 7.54 -13.02
C PHE A 207 -9.64 7.06 -11.82
N THR A 208 -9.10 7.23 -10.62
CA THR A 208 -9.76 6.87 -9.35
C THR A 208 -9.99 8.12 -8.50
N PRO A 209 -10.79 8.04 -7.42
CA PRO A 209 -10.91 9.12 -6.43
C PRO A 209 -9.61 9.42 -5.66
N ILE A 210 -8.59 8.56 -5.73
CA ILE A 210 -7.34 8.74 -4.98
C ILE A 210 -6.64 10.02 -5.43
N THR A 211 -6.38 10.93 -4.48
CA THR A 211 -5.65 12.17 -4.69
C THR A 211 -4.18 12.06 -4.30
N TRP A 212 -3.84 11.17 -3.37
CA TRP A 212 -2.47 10.93 -2.91
C TRP A 212 -2.09 9.46 -2.76
N LEU A 213 -0.85 9.16 -3.11
CA LEU A 213 -0.16 7.93 -2.76
C LEU A 213 0.83 8.23 -1.62
N CYS A 214 0.54 7.73 -0.43
CA CYS A 214 1.32 7.93 0.78
C CYS A 214 2.06 6.63 1.14
N GLY A 215 3.17 6.38 0.44
CA GLY A 215 3.95 5.15 0.57
C GLY A 215 5.24 5.33 1.38
N SER A 216 6.21 4.47 1.08
CA SER A 216 7.51 4.48 1.74
C SER A 216 8.65 4.08 0.81
N ILE A 217 9.83 4.69 1.00
CA ILE A 217 11.10 4.26 0.39
C ILE A 217 11.94 3.51 1.42
N VAL A 218 12.55 2.41 0.99
CA VAL A 218 13.51 1.63 1.78
C VAL A 218 14.89 2.28 1.71
N LYS A 219 15.44 2.66 2.87
CA LYS A 219 16.77 3.29 2.98
C LYS A 219 17.88 2.29 3.25
N ASP A 220 17.58 1.21 3.97
CA ASP A 220 18.52 0.13 4.31
C ASP A 220 17.82 -1.23 4.12
N PRO A 221 18.01 -1.88 2.95
CA PRO A 221 17.42 -3.18 2.66
C PRO A 221 17.87 -4.30 3.62
N GLU A 222 19.10 -4.26 4.15
CA GLU A 222 19.62 -5.30 5.02
C GLU A 222 19.04 -5.19 6.44
N LEU A 223 18.92 -3.97 6.97
CA LEU A 223 18.18 -3.75 8.21
C LEU A 223 16.70 -4.12 8.06
N LEU A 224 16.06 -3.75 6.94
CA LEU A 224 14.66 -4.08 6.71
C LEU A 224 14.44 -5.60 6.70
N PHE A 225 15.30 -6.33 6.00
CA PHE A 225 15.24 -7.79 5.95
C PHE A 225 15.26 -8.41 7.36
N ARG A 226 16.21 -8.00 8.21
CA ARG A 226 16.28 -8.47 9.61
C ARG A 226 15.00 -8.17 10.38
N LEU A 227 14.50 -6.94 10.30
CA LEU A 227 13.28 -6.55 11.00
C LEU A 227 12.04 -7.32 10.52
N VAL A 228 11.96 -7.64 9.22
CA VAL A 228 10.88 -8.48 8.68
C VAL A 228 11.00 -9.92 9.20
N CYS A 229 12.21 -10.50 9.23
CA CYS A 229 12.46 -11.82 9.82
C CYS A 229 12.11 -11.88 11.32
N GLU A 230 12.34 -10.78 12.06
CA GLU A 230 11.97 -10.66 13.48
C GLU A 230 10.48 -10.34 13.72
N GLY A 231 9.67 -10.36 12.65
CA GLY A 231 8.24 -10.12 12.74
C GLY A 231 7.86 -8.68 13.10
N LYS A 232 8.73 -7.70 12.82
CA LYS A 232 8.41 -6.29 13.07
C LYS A 232 7.45 -5.74 12.00
N GLY A 233 6.71 -4.69 12.37
CA GLY A 233 5.76 -4.00 11.48
C GLY A 233 6.16 -2.57 11.18
N ALA A 234 5.27 -1.86 10.46
CA ALA A 234 5.52 -0.50 9.96
C ALA A 234 5.96 0.49 11.04
N THR A 235 5.39 0.43 12.25
CA THR A 235 5.80 1.31 13.37
C THR A 235 7.28 1.17 13.70
N SER A 236 7.80 -0.06 13.78
CA SER A 236 9.23 -0.32 14.02
C SER A 236 10.08 0.09 12.83
N PHE A 237 9.58 -0.12 11.61
CA PHE A 237 10.31 0.27 10.40
C PHE A 237 10.49 1.79 10.31
N PHE A 238 9.46 2.58 10.60
CA PHE A 238 9.58 4.04 10.61
C PHE A 238 10.40 4.54 11.81
N LYS A 239 10.25 3.95 13.00
CA LYS A 239 11.04 4.35 14.20
C LYS A 239 12.54 4.12 14.04
N SER A 240 12.94 3.04 13.38
CA SER A 240 14.36 2.73 13.11
C SER A 240 14.95 3.55 11.96
N GLY A 241 14.12 4.31 11.22
CA GLY A 241 14.55 5.07 10.06
C GLY A 241 14.79 4.23 8.80
N VAL A 242 14.56 2.91 8.84
CA VAL A 242 14.75 2.03 7.68
C VAL A 242 13.77 2.35 6.54
N LEU A 243 12.58 2.87 6.88
CA LEU A 243 11.63 3.43 5.93
C LEU A 243 11.57 4.96 6.03
N GLY A 244 11.60 5.63 4.88
CA GLY A 244 11.23 7.03 4.74
C GLY A 244 9.81 7.18 4.18
N LYS A 245 9.01 8.06 4.77
CA LYS A 245 7.70 8.42 4.21
C LYS A 245 7.86 9.23 2.93
N ILE A 246 7.03 8.93 1.93
CA ILE A 246 7.04 9.62 0.64
C ILE A 246 5.60 9.75 0.12
N ASN A 247 5.28 10.92 -0.42
CA ASN A 247 3.93 11.26 -0.86
C ASN A 247 3.97 11.73 -2.31
N LEU A 248 3.08 11.18 -3.14
CA LEU A 248 2.91 11.58 -4.54
C LEU A 248 1.47 12.02 -4.76
N ARG A 249 1.30 13.20 -5.37
CA ARG A 249 -0.01 13.66 -5.83
C ARG A 249 -0.39 12.89 -7.10
N VAL A 250 -1.62 12.37 -7.15
CA VAL A 250 -2.18 11.65 -8.30
C VAL A 250 -2.85 12.60 -9.29
N ARG A 251 -3.52 13.62 -8.76
CA ARG A 251 -4.18 14.67 -9.55
C ARG A 251 -3.90 16.03 -8.92
N GLY A 252 -3.47 16.97 -9.74
CA GLY A 252 -3.33 18.40 -9.44
C GLY A 252 -3.86 19.19 -10.62
#